data_AF-A0A7X7LQ46-F1
#
_entry.id   AF-A0A7X7LQ46-F1
#
_cell.length_a   1.000
_cell.length_b   1.000
_cell.length_c   1.000
_cell.angle_alpha   90.00
_cell.angle_beta   90.00
_cell.angle_gamma   90.00
#
_symmetry.space_group_name_H-M   'P 1'
#
loop_
_entity.id
_entity.type
_entity.pdbx_description
1 polymer ?
#
loop_
_entity_poly.entity_id
_entity_poly.type
_entity_poly.pdbx_seq_one_letter_code
_entity_poly.pdbx_strand_id
1 'polypeptide(L)'
;MKIILGIFAASIFLLYSLYFVRIIKGSQEEFEEELLGALAEWMISTGEAARRQSVYLIAFAILLEITYFLLTFLVIENPLLLAFTGSMVLLETLHVFSIINNFVKFFKGSIVLKQLFEWRVERICCMVFFTHSFLILASLIFIR
;
A
#
# COMPACT_ATOMS: atom_id res chain seq x y z
N MET A 1 -19.56 -7.16 -8.94
CA MET A 1 -18.81 -6.90 -7.68
C MET A 1 -17.75 -7.97 -7.41
N LYS A 2 -18.09 -9.28 -7.37
CA LYS A 2 -17.11 -10.38 -7.22
C LYS A 2 -15.94 -10.33 -8.22
N ILE A 3 -16.21 -10.17 -9.52
CA ILE A 3 -15.15 -10.06 -10.55
C ILE A 3 -14.25 -8.84 -10.32
N ILE A 4 -14.83 -7.68 -9.99
CA ILE A 4 -14.07 -6.44 -9.75
C ILE A 4 -13.15 -6.62 -8.54
N LEU A 5 -13.68 -7.15 -7.44
CA LEU A 5 -12.87 -7.47 -6.26
C LEU A 5 -11.75 -8.48 -6.60
N GLY A 6 -12.05 -9.50 -7.41
CA GLY A 6 -11.05 -10.47 -7.87
C GLY A 6 -9.92 -9.83 -8.67
N ILE A 7 -10.23 -8.88 -9.56
CA ILE A 7 -9.22 -8.13 -10.33
C ILE A 7 -8.36 -7.30 -9.38
N PHE A 8 -8.96 -6.54 -8.46
CA PHE A 8 -8.22 -5.75 -7.47
C PHE A 8 -7.32 -6.62 -6.61
N ALA A 9 -7.84 -7.72 -6.06
CA ALA A 9 -7.08 -8.63 -5.22
C ALA A 9 -5.92 -9.28 -6.00
N ALA A 10 -6.14 -9.67 -7.27
CA ALA A 10 -5.07 -10.20 -8.12
C ALA A 10 -3.99 -9.16 -8.41
N SER A 11 -4.37 -7.93 -8.74
CA SER A 11 -3.41 -6.84 -8.99
C SER A 11 -2.59 -6.51 -7.74
N ILE A 12 -3.24 -6.38 -6.57
CA ILE A 12 -2.55 -6.15 -5.29
C ILE A 12 -1.61 -7.32 -5.00
N PHE A 13 -2.10 -8.56 -5.09
CA PHE A 13 -1.29 -9.75 -4.85
C PHE A 13 -0.03 -9.78 -5.73
N LEU A 14 -0.16 -9.53 -7.03
CA LEU A 14 0.96 -9.53 -7.96
C LEU A 14 1.95 -8.40 -7.68
N LEU A 15 1.49 -7.17 -7.48
CA LEU A 15 2.36 -6.03 -7.19
C LEU A 15 3.13 -6.23 -5.88
N TYR A 16 2.43 -6.63 -4.83
CA TYR A 16 3.03 -6.84 -3.51
C TYR A 16 3.89 -8.10 -3.46
N SER A 17 3.67 -9.10 -4.32
CA SER A 17 4.51 -10.30 -4.38
C SER A 17 5.98 -9.97 -4.68
N LEU A 18 6.24 -8.97 -5.52
CA LEU A 18 7.61 -8.55 -5.86
C LEU A 18 8.38 -8.07 -4.63
N TYR A 19 7.73 -7.26 -3.80
CA TYR A 19 8.34 -6.75 -2.58
C TYR A 19 8.37 -7.82 -1.48
N PHE A 20 7.29 -8.60 -1.31
CA PHE A 20 7.19 -9.69 -0.35
C PHE A 20 8.29 -10.74 -0.53
N VAL A 21 8.60 -11.12 -1.77
CA VAL A 21 9.70 -12.07 -2.08
C VAL A 21 11.04 -11.49 -1.63
N ARG A 22 11.28 -10.19 -1.82
CA ARG A 22 12.52 -9.54 -1.38
C ARG A 22 12.61 -9.46 0.15
N ILE A 23 11.50 -9.20 0.84
CA ILE A 23 11.41 -9.25 2.30
C ILE A 23 11.79 -10.64 2.83
N ILE A 24 11.22 -11.71 2.25
CA ILE A 24 11.55 -13.08 2.67
C ILE A 24 13.03 -13.42 2.41
N LYS A 25 13.58 -12.95 1.29
CA LYS A 25 14.98 -13.18 0.92
C LYS A 25 15.98 -12.35 1.74
N GLY A 26 15.51 -11.41 2.56
CA GLY A 26 16.37 -10.50 3.30
C GLY A 26 17.02 -9.41 2.45
N SER A 27 16.63 -9.28 1.17
CA SER A 27 17.17 -8.31 0.22
C SER A 27 16.26 -7.09 0.05
N GLN A 28 15.47 -6.75 1.07
CA GLN A 28 14.51 -5.65 1.02
C GLN A 28 15.18 -4.27 0.93
N GLU A 29 16.34 -4.09 1.57
CA GLU A 29 16.99 -2.77 1.66
C GLU A 29 17.45 -2.26 0.29
N GLU A 30 17.98 -3.13 -0.57
CA GLU A 30 18.36 -2.78 -1.94
C GLU A 30 17.16 -2.24 -2.75
N PHE A 31 15.99 -2.85 -2.57
CA PHE A 31 14.77 -2.41 -3.25
C PHE A 31 14.21 -1.10 -2.69
N GLU A 32 14.30 -0.91 -1.38
CA GLU A 32 13.87 0.31 -0.72
C GLU A 32 14.75 1.50 -1.12
N GLU A 33 16.06 1.28 -1.27
CA GLU A 33 16.99 2.27 -1.81
C GLU A 33 16.72 2.57 -3.29
N GLU A 34 16.44 1.55 -4.11
CA GLU A 34 16.03 1.70 -5.51
C GLU A 34 14.75 2.54 -5.64
N LEU A 35 13.73 2.25 -4.82
CA LEU A 35 12.49 3.02 -4.75
C LEU A 35 12.70 4.48 -4.35
N LEU A 36 13.53 4.72 -3.32
CA LEU A 36 13.87 6.08 -2.91
C LEU A 36 14.64 6.85 -4.00
N GLY A 37 15.57 6.18 -4.68
CA GLY A 37 16.31 6.75 -5.80
C GLY A 37 15.37 7.16 -6.93
N ALA A 38 14.50 6.26 -7.37
CA ALA A 38 13.51 6.54 -8.40
C ALA A 38 12.56 7.68 -8.01
N LEU A 39 12.13 7.74 -6.74
CA LEU A 39 11.31 8.83 -6.23
C LEU A 39 12.08 10.16 -6.24
N ALA A 40 13.35 10.17 -5.85
CA ALA A 40 14.20 11.35 -5.88
C ALA A 40 14.35 11.89 -7.31
N GLU A 41 14.67 11.01 -8.26
CA GLU A 41 14.83 11.35 -9.67
C GLU A 41 13.53 11.90 -10.28
N TRP A 42 12.39 11.28 -9.95
CA TRP A 42 11.08 11.79 -10.34
C TRP A 42 10.78 13.18 -9.74
N MET A 43 11.09 13.39 -8.46
CA MET A 43 10.88 14.70 -7.81
C MET A 43 11.77 15.79 -8.42
N ILE A 44 13.03 15.47 -8.73
CA ILE A 44 13.98 16.40 -9.36
C ILE A 44 13.51 16.76 -10.78
N SER A 45 13.13 15.77 -11.59
CA SER A 45 12.67 15.99 -12.97
C SER A 45 11.33 16.72 -13.04
N THR A 46 10.45 16.51 -12.07
CA THR A 46 9.12 17.16 -12.00
C THR A 46 9.17 18.57 -11.39
N GLY A 47 10.21 18.88 -10.60
CA GLY A 47 10.43 20.20 -10.00
C GLY A 47 9.31 20.64 -9.05
N GLU A 48 8.89 21.90 -9.15
CA GLU A 48 7.87 22.48 -8.24
C GLU A 48 6.51 21.76 -8.29
N ALA A 49 6.19 21.12 -9.41
CA ALA A 49 4.96 20.36 -9.55
C ALA A 49 4.96 19.07 -8.71
N ALA A 50 6.13 18.58 -8.27
CA ALA A 50 6.26 17.33 -7.50
C ALA A 50 5.39 17.37 -6.24
N ARG A 51 5.34 18.51 -5.54
CA ARG A 51 4.50 18.67 -4.35
C ARG A 51 3.02 18.41 -4.63
N ARG A 52 2.48 19.03 -5.67
CA ARG A 52 1.07 18.87 -6.05
C ARG A 52 0.80 17.46 -6.56
N GLN A 53 1.71 16.90 -7.35
CA GLN A 53 1.57 15.54 -7.88
C GLN A 53 1.66 14.47 -6.79
N SER A 54 2.53 14.62 -5.79
CA SER A 54 2.57 13.71 -4.62
C SER A 54 1.25 13.69 -3.86
N VAL A 55 0.60 14.85 -3.70
CA VAL A 55 -0.74 14.91 -3.09
C VAL A 55 -1.76 14.13 -3.92
N TYR A 56 -1.72 14.24 -5.26
CA TYR A 56 -2.60 13.47 -6.12
C TYR A 56 -2.31 11.96 -6.08
N LEU A 57 -1.03 11.57 -6.01
CA LEU A 57 -0.64 10.17 -5.86
C LEU A 57 -1.16 9.58 -4.55
N ILE A 58 -0.99 10.30 -3.43
CA ILE A 58 -1.51 9.87 -2.12
C ILE A 58 -3.04 9.80 -2.14
N ALA A 59 -3.72 10.81 -2.69
CA ALA A 59 -5.19 10.80 -2.79
C ALA A 59 -5.70 9.64 -3.65
N PHE A 60 -4.99 9.33 -4.74
CA PHE A 60 -5.31 8.20 -5.61
C PHE A 60 -5.09 6.85 -4.91
N ALA A 61 -3.99 6.69 -4.16
CA ALA A 61 -3.73 5.50 -3.36
C ALA A 61 -4.84 5.25 -2.32
N ILE A 62 -5.21 6.28 -1.55
CA ILE A 62 -6.30 6.22 -0.58
C ILE A 62 -7.63 5.82 -1.25
N LEU A 63 -7.92 6.37 -2.43
CA LEU A 63 -9.13 6.02 -3.17
C LEU A 63 -9.14 4.54 -3.57
N LEU A 64 -8.01 4.00 -4.02
CA LEU A 64 -7.89 2.57 -4.36
C LEU A 64 -8.09 1.68 -3.14
N GLU A 65 -7.49 2.03 -2.00
CA GLU A 65 -7.63 1.29 -0.74
C GLU A 65 -9.07 1.30 -0.23
N ILE A 66 -9.71 2.47 -0.17
CA ILE A 66 -11.12 2.60 0.23
C ILE A 66 -11.99 1.74 -0.69
N THR A 67 -11.77 1.82 -2.00
CA THR A 67 -12.53 1.02 -2.97
C THR A 67 -12.33 -0.48 -2.73
N TYR A 68 -11.10 -0.92 -2.51
CA TYR A 68 -10.78 -2.32 -2.24
C TYR A 68 -11.43 -2.84 -0.94
N PHE A 69 -11.32 -2.10 0.16
CA PHE A 69 -11.90 -2.49 1.43
C PHE A 69 -13.43 -2.47 1.39
N LEU A 70 -14.05 -1.45 0.78
CA LEU A 70 -15.50 -1.42 0.58
C LEU A 70 -15.99 -2.61 -0.24
N LEU A 71 -15.30 -2.94 -1.34
CA LEU A 71 -15.63 -4.12 -2.14
C LEU A 71 -15.51 -5.40 -1.32
N THR A 72 -14.51 -5.51 -0.45
CA THR A 72 -14.34 -6.66 0.43
C THR A 72 -15.51 -6.80 1.41
N PHE A 73 -15.88 -5.73 2.12
CA PHE A 73 -17.03 -5.74 3.05
C PHE A 73 -18.37 -6.03 2.37
N LEU A 74 -18.53 -5.63 1.11
CA LEU A 74 -19.78 -5.84 0.36
C LEU A 74 -19.89 -7.23 -0.27
N VAL A 75 -18.77 -7.93 -0.48
CA VAL A 75 -18.73 -9.17 -1.28
C VAL A 75 -18.42 -10.41 -0.44
N ILE A 76 -17.62 -10.27 0.60
CA ILE A 76 -17.16 -11.37 1.44
C ILE A 76 -18.09 -11.55 2.63
N GLU A 77 -18.56 -12.76 2.85
CA GLU A 77 -19.47 -13.09 3.96
C GLU A 77 -18.73 -13.73 5.15
N ASN A 78 -17.49 -14.19 4.95
CA ASN A 78 -16.72 -14.87 5.99
C ASN A 78 -16.37 -13.90 7.14
N PRO A 79 -16.89 -14.12 8.37
CA PRO A 79 -16.73 -13.17 9.47
C PRO A 79 -15.27 -13.02 9.94
N LEU A 80 -14.46 -14.08 9.84
CA LEU A 80 -13.04 -14.01 10.21
C LEU A 80 -12.27 -13.16 9.20
N LEU A 81 -12.56 -13.30 7.90
CA LEU A 81 -11.93 -12.50 6.85
C LEU A 81 -12.38 -11.04 6.92
N LEU A 82 -13.63 -10.78 7.28
CA LEU A 82 -14.12 -9.43 7.54
C LEU A 82 -13.49 -8.79 8.78
N ALA A 83 -13.32 -9.54 9.88
CA ALA A 83 -12.61 -9.05 11.07
C ALA A 83 -11.15 -8.72 10.74
N PHE A 84 -10.47 -9.58 9.96
CA PHE A 84 -9.12 -9.31 9.47
C PHE A 84 -9.07 -8.07 8.58
N THR A 85 -10.03 -7.90 7.67
CA THR A 85 -10.19 -6.69 6.84
C THR A 85 -10.37 -5.44 7.70
N GLY A 86 -11.17 -5.51 8.77
CA GLY A 86 -11.34 -4.40 9.73
C GLY A 86 -10.02 -4.01 10.41
N SER A 87 -9.20 -4.98 10.80
CA SER A 87 -7.87 -4.72 11.36
C SER A 87 -6.91 -4.08 10.34
N MET A 88 -7.01 -4.47 9.07
CA MET A 88 -6.26 -3.88 7.96
C MET A 88 -6.61 -2.41 7.74
N VAL A 89 -7.91 -2.08 7.76
CA VAL A 89 -8.37 -0.68 7.64
C VAL A 89 -7.75 0.18 8.74
N LEU A 90 -7.67 -0.33 9.98
CA LEU A 90 -7.05 0.41 11.08
C LEU A 90 -5.55 0.63 10.87
N LEU A 91 -4.82 -0.44 10.51
CA LEU A 91 -3.39 -0.37 10.22
C LEU A 91 -3.11 0.64 9.10
N GLU A 92 -3.88 0.57 8.02
CA GLU A 92 -3.69 1.40 6.85
C GLU A 92 -4.03 2.86 7.10
N THR A 93 -5.05 3.12 7.91
CA THR A 93 -5.37 4.49 8.35
C THR A 93 -4.20 5.14 9.10
N LEU A 94 -3.55 4.38 9.99
CA LEU A 94 -2.36 4.87 10.71
C LEU A 94 -1.16 5.05 9.78
N HIS A 95 -0.99 4.13 8.83
CA HIS A 95 0.07 4.19 7.84
C HIS A 95 -0.06 5.43 6.94
N VAL A 96 -1.20 5.62 6.30
CA VAL A 96 -1.52 6.78 5.46
C VAL A 96 -1.35 8.08 6.23
N PHE A 97 -1.78 8.14 7.50
CA PHE A 97 -1.57 9.31 8.33
C PHE A 97 -0.08 9.64 8.54
N SER A 98 0.76 8.63 8.78
CA SER A 98 2.21 8.81 8.88
C SER A 98 2.80 9.32 7.56
N ILE A 99 2.42 8.72 6.43
CA ILE A 99 2.87 9.12 5.08
C ILE A 99 2.50 10.58 4.80
N ILE A 100 1.24 10.98 5.00
CA ILE A 100 0.80 12.36 4.79
C ILE A 100 1.62 13.33 5.65
N ASN A 101 1.81 13.00 6.93
CA ASN A 101 2.58 13.83 7.85
C ASN A 101 4.05 13.96 7.41
N ASN A 102 4.67 12.87 6.98
CA ASN A 102 6.05 12.86 6.51
C ASN A 102 6.22 13.64 5.20
N PHE A 103 5.31 13.49 4.23
CA PHE A 103 5.33 14.29 3.01
C PHE A 103 5.16 15.79 3.30
N VAL A 104 4.28 16.16 4.22
CA VAL A 104 4.12 17.56 4.66
C VAL A 104 5.41 18.08 5.30
N LYS A 105 6.05 17.29 6.16
CA LYS A 105 7.33 17.63 6.80
C LYS A 105 8.47 17.73 5.79
N PHE A 106 8.52 16.85 4.81
CA PHE A 106 9.53 16.81 3.76
C PHE A 106 9.47 18.06 2.87
N PHE A 107 8.28 18.41 2.37
CA PHE A 107 8.12 19.63 1.57
C PHE A 107 8.30 20.93 2.36
N LYS A 108 8.22 20.88 3.70
CA LYS A 108 8.62 21.99 4.59
C LYS A 108 10.13 22.05 4.85
N GLY A 109 10.91 21.07 4.38
CA GLY A 109 12.35 20.96 4.62
C GLY A 109 12.72 20.48 6.03
N SER A 110 11.76 19.95 6.80
CA SER A 110 12.00 19.52 8.20
C SER A 110 12.54 18.09 8.32
N ILE A 111 12.40 17.27 7.28
CA ILE A 111 12.95 15.92 7.19
C ILE A 111 13.59 15.67 5.83
N VAL A 112 14.51 14.72 5.75
CA VAL A 112 15.17 14.30 4.50
C VAL A 112 14.38 13.18 3.81
N LEU A 113 14.67 12.94 2.52
CA LEU A 113 13.97 11.94 1.70
C LEU A 113 14.02 10.53 2.32
N LYS A 114 15.14 10.13 2.92
CA LYS A 114 15.30 8.83 3.60
C LYS A 114 14.31 8.62 4.76
N GLN A 115 13.78 9.70 5.32
CA GLN A 115 12.82 9.69 6.44
C GLN A 115 11.36 9.78 5.96
N LEU A 116 11.12 9.80 4.64
CA LEU A 116 9.78 9.95 4.09
C LEU A 116 8.91 8.73 4.40
N PHE A 117 9.49 7.53 4.29
CA PHE A 117 8.82 6.26 4.55
C PHE A 117 9.35 5.62 5.84
N GLU A 118 8.42 5.13 6.65
CA GLU A 118 8.75 4.25 7.78
C GLU A 118 8.84 2.80 7.27
N TRP A 119 10.00 2.40 6.75
CA TRP A 119 10.20 1.09 6.10
C TRP A 119 9.74 -0.11 6.91
N ARG A 120 9.83 -0.04 8.24
CA ARG A 120 9.31 -1.11 9.09
C ARG A 120 7.80 -1.27 8.95
N VAL A 121 7.06 -0.17 8.87
CA VAL A 121 5.60 -0.17 8.67
C VAL A 121 5.28 -0.60 7.24
N GLU A 122 5.98 -0.07 6.24
CA GLU A 122 5.83 -0.47 4.82
C GLU A 122 5.96 -1.97 4.62
N ARG A 123 6.98 -2.59 5.23
CA ARG A 123 7.19 -4.05 5.19
C ARG A 123 6.01 -4.80 5.81
N ILE A 124 5.48 -4.32 6.94
CA ILE A 124 4.31 -4.92 7.60
C ILE A 124 3.08 -4.79 6.70
N CYS A 125 2.78 -3.58 6.20
CA CYS A 125 1.69 -3.34 5.27
C CYS A 125 1.81 -4.25 4.04
N CYS A 126 3.00 -4.37 3.45
CA CYS A 126 3.27 -5.25 2.33
C CYS A 126 2.92 -6.72 2.62
N MET A 127 3.41 -7.26 3.74
CA MET A 127 3.14 -8.65 4.12
C MET A 127 1.65 -8.89 4.36
N VAL A 128 0.97 -7.94 4.99
CA VAL A 128 -0.44 -8.10 5.36
C VAL A 128 -1.34 -7.90 4.14
N PHE A 129 -1.07 -6.94 3.24
CA PHE A 129 -1.77 -6.81 1.96
C PHE A 129 -1.57 -8.02 1.04
N PHE A 130 -0.35 -8.55 0.96
CA PHE A 130 -0.09 -9.78 0.21
C PHE A 130 -0.94 -10.94 0.75
N THR A 131 -0.95 -11.13 2.07
CA THR A 131 -1.70 -12.21 2.73
C THR A 131 -3.21 -12.00 2.58
N HIS A 132 -3.69 -10.78 2.80
CA HIS A 132 -5.11 -10.42 2.68
C HIS A 132 -5.62 -10.63 1.26
N SER A 133 -4.93 -10.10 0.25
CA SER A 133 -5.30 -10.29 -1.15
C SER A 133 -5.30 -11.75 -1.58
N PHE A 134 -4.34 -12.56 -1.10
CA PHE A 134 -4.34 -14.00 -1.28
C PHE A 134 -5.57 -14.67 -0.69
N LEU A 135 -5.93 -14.34 0.56
CA LEU A 135 -7.11 -14.90 1.24
C LEU A 135 -8.41 -14.49 0.55
N ILE A 136 -8.50 -13.26 0.04
CA ILE A 136 -9.65 -12.79 -0.75
C ILE A 136 -9.78 -13.61 -2.04
N LEU A 137 -8.70 -13.80 -2.78
CA LEU A 137 -8.70 -14.65 -3.99
C LEU A 137 -9.10 -16.09 -3.67
N ALA A 138 -8.52 -16.68 -2.63
CA ALA A 138 -8.87 -18.02 -2.19
C ALA A 138 -10.34 -18.12 -1.79
N SER A 139 -10.87 -17.12 -1.06
CA SER A 139 -12.29 -17.06 -0.72
C SER A 139 -13.15 -16.99 -1.99
N LEU A 140 -12.85 -16.10 -2.93
CA LEU A 140 -13.64 -15.96 -4.15
C LEU A 140 -13.68 -17.23 -5.02
N ILE A 141 -12.63 -18.06 -4.97
CA ILE A 141 -12.53 -19.32 -5.73
C ILE A 141 -13.19 -20.49 -5.00
N PHE A 142 -12.92 -20.64 -3.70
CA PHE A 142 -13.24 -21.86 -2.95
C PHE A 142 -14.40 -21.71 -1.95
N ILE A 143 -14.61 -20.51 -1.41
CA ILE A 143 -15.54 -20.25 -0.31
C ILE A 143 -16.59 -19.26 -0.81
N ARG A 144 -17.69 -19.79 -1.33
CA ARG A 144 -18.71 -19.00 -2.00
C ARG A 144 -19.43 -18.04 -1.08
#